data_AF-A0A9X5XKT3-F1
#
_entry.id   AF-A0A9X5XKT3-F1
#
_cell.length_a   1.000
_cell.length_b   1.000
_cell.length_c   1.000
_cell.angle_alpha   90.00
_cell.angle_beta   90.00
_cell.angle_gamma   90.00
#
_symmetry.space_group_name_H-M   'P 1'
#
loop_
_entity.id
_entity.type
_entity.pdbx_description
1 polymer ?
#
loop_
_entity_poly.entity_id
_entity_poly.type
_entity_poly.pdbx_seq_one_letter_code
_entity_poly.pdbx_strand_id
1 'polypeptide(L)' 'MRIPEETRDQLAVKFAVLLPHLDERQRRLLMAAEARGLGHGGVRAVAQAAAVSETTVRKGVFEL' A
#
# COMPACT_ATOMS: atom_id res chain seq x y z
N MET A 1 -2.52 -12.27 11.06
CA MET A 1 -1.28 -11.74 11.68
C MET A 1 -1.38 -10.23 11.74
N ARG A 2 -0.93 -9.59 12.83
CA ARG A 2 -0.89 -8.12 12.93
C ARG A 2 0.44 -7.65 12.34
N ILE A 3 0.39 -6.91 11.23
CA ILE A 3 1.57 -6.17 10.73
C ILE A 3 2.01 -5.18 11.82
N PRO A 4 3.31 -5.11 12.19
CA PRO A 4 3.82 -4.20 13.22
C PRO A 4 3.46 -2.74 12.94
N GLU A 5 3.28 -1.94 13.99
CA GLU A 5 2.96 -0.51 13.86
C GLU A 5 4.10 0.26 13.18
N GLU A 6 5.35 -0.03 13.55
CA GLU A 6 6.53 0.55 12.90
C GLU A 6 6.52 0.36 11.37
N THR A 7 6.12 -0.82 10.89
CA THR A 7 6.01 -1.09 9.45
C THR A 7 4.91 -0.24 8.80
N ARG A 8 3.78 0.00 9.50
CA ARG A 8 2.70 0.86 8.98
C ARG A 8 3.13 2.32 8.96
N ASP A 9 3.87 2.77 9.96
CA ASP A 9 4.39 4.14 10.04
C ASP A 9 5.39 4.41 8.92
N GLN A 10 6.29 3.46 8.66
CA GLN A 10 7.22 3.51 7.53
C GLN A 10 6.49 3.58 6.19
N LEU A 11 5.41 2.80 6.00
CA LEU A 11 4.57 2.88 4.81
C LEU A 11 3.90 4.25 4.68
N ALA A 12 3.37 4.80 5.78
CA ALA A 12 2.69 6.09 5.77
C ALA A 12 3.66 7.22 5.36
N VAL A 13 4.88 7.23 5.89
CA VAL A 13 5.94 8.17 5.49
C VAL A 13 6.26 8.00 4.01
N LYS A 14 6.47 6.76 3.55
CA LYS A 14 6.80 6.47 2.15
C LYS A 14 5.70 6.95 1.20
N PHE A 15 4.43 6.71 1.53
CA PHE A 15 3.30 7.10 0.71
C PHE A 15 3.06 8.62 0.70
N ALA A 16 3.24 9.29 1.83
CA ALA A 16 3.14 10.75 1.91
C ALA A 16 4.14 11.44 0.98
N VAL A 17 5.35 10.87 0.83
CA VAL A 17 6.40 11.41 -0.05
C VAL A 17 6.16 11.02 -1.51
N LEU A 18 5.87 9.75 -1.80
CA LEU A 18 5.86 9.27 -3.18
C LEU A 18 4.55 9.52 -3.91
N LEU A 19 3.40 9.29 -3.27
CA LEU A 19 2.10 9.31 -3.97
C LEU A 19 1.84 10.63 -4.72
N PRO A 20 2.12 11.83 -4.18
CA PRO A 20 1.86 13.10 -4.89
C PRO A 20 2.55 13.21 -6.25
N HIS A 21 3.65 12.49 -6.47
CA HIS A 21 4.45 12.54 -7.70
C HIS A 21 4.12 11.43 -8.70
N LEU A 22 3.24 10.51 -8.32
CA LEU A 22 2.87 9.36 -9.15
C LEU A 22 1.49 9.57 -9.78
N ASP A 23 1.33 9.05 -11.00
CA ASP A 23 0.02 8.91 -11.61
C ASP A 23 -0.82 7.83 -10.90
N GLU A 24 -2.11 7.79 -11.20
CA GLU A 24 -3.05 6.91 -10.52
C GLU A 24 -2.74 5.40 -10.73
N ARG A 25 -2.16 5.02 -11.87
CA ARG A 25 -1.73 3.63 -12.12
C ARG A 25 -0.46 3.31 -11.32
N GLN A 26 0.54 4.19 -11.36
CA GLN A 26 1.79 4.05 -10.61
C GLN A 26 1.55 3.96 -9.10
N ARG A 27 0.62 4.78 -8.56
CA ARG A 27 0.19 4.69 -7.16
C ARG A 27 -0.34 3.30 -6.84
N ARG A 28 -1.24 2.74 -7.67
CA ARG A 28 -1.77 1.39 -7.46
C ARG A 28 -0.69 0.32 -7.52
N LEU A 29 0.25 0.39 -8.47
CA LEU A 29 1.33 -0.57 -8.57
C LEU A 29 2.29 -0.51 -7.38
N LEU A 30 2.61 0.69 -6.88
CA LEU A 30 3.42 0.86 -5.66
C LEU A 30 2.73 0.22 -4.46
N MET A 31 1.45 0.56 -4.21
CA MET A 31 0.67 -0.03 -3.11
C MET A 31 0.58 -1.55 -3.23
N ALA A 32 0.43 -2.07 -4.44
CA ALA A 32 0.36 -3.49 -4.71
C ALA A 32 1.68 -4.22 -4.43
N ALA A 33 2.82 -3.62 -4.79
CA ALA A 33 4.14 -4.15 -4.52
C ALA A 33 4.38 -4.26 -2.99
N GLU A 34 4.07 -3.21 -2.23
CA GLU A 34 4.14 -3.23 -0.76
C GLU A 34 3.21 -4.31 -0.17
N ALA A 35 1.97 -4.40 -0.66
CA ALA A 35 1.01 -5.37 -0.16
C ALA A 35 1.44 -6.81 -0.42
N ARG A 36 2.02 -7.10 -1.60
CA ARG A 36 2.60 -8.42 -1.93
C ARG A 36 3.82 -8.72 -1.06
N GLY A 37 4.72 -7.75 -0.88
CA GLY A 37 5.93 -7.90 -0.06
C GLY A 37 5.62 -8.22 1.41
N LEU A 38 4.54 -7.66 1.95
CA LEU A 38 4.07 -7.94 3.32
C LEU A 38 3.30 -9.26 3.47
N GLY A 39 2.84 -9.86 2.37
CA GLY A 39 2.07 -11.10 2.39
C GLY A 39 0.72 -10.97 3.12
N HIS A 40 0.45 -11.91 4.03
CA HIS A 40 -0.86 -12.00 4.68
C HIS A 40 -1.15 -10.79 5.58
N GLY A 41 -2.19 -10.02 5.23
CA GLY A 41 -2.55 -8.77 5.91
C GLY A 41 -1.95 -7.52 5.27
N GLY A 42 -1.08 -7.66 4.25
CA GLY A 42 -0.44 -6.56 3.54
C GLY A 42 -1.44 -5.60 2.91
N VAL A 43 -2.48 -6.11 2.25
CA VAL A 43 -3.55 -5.29 1.65
C VAL A 43 -4.17 -4.32 2.67
N ARG A 44 -4.51 -4.83 3.86
CA ARG A 44 -5.12 -4.01 4.92
C ARG A 44 -4.14 -2.98 5.47
N ALA A 45 -2.90 -3.39 5.73
CA ALA A 45 -1.88 -2.49 6.26
C ALA A 45 -1.56 -1.36 5.28
N VAL A 46 -1.41 -1.67 4.00
CA VAL A 46 -1.16 -0.67 2.95
C VAL A 46 -2.36 0.26 2.78
N ALA A 47 -3.59 -0.26 2.75
CA ALA A 47 -4.78 0.57 2.61
C ALA A 47 -4.91 1.59 3.75
N GLN A 48 -4.61 1.17 4.99
CA GLN A 48 -4.59 2.05 6.16
C GLN A 48 -3.50 3.12 6.04
N ALA A 49 -2.27 2.72 5.71
CA ALA A 49 -1.13 3.64 5.60
C ALA A 49 -1.28 4.65 4.44
N ALA A 50 -1.90 4.24 3.34
CA ALA A 50 -2.15 5.10 2.17
C ALA A 50 -3.47 5.89 2.26
N ALA A 51 -4.28 5.68 3.30
CA ALA A 51 -5.62 6.24 3.46
C ALA A 51 -6.55 5.99 2.24
N VAL A 52 -6.52 4.76 1.70
CA VAL A 52 -7.38 4.32 0.59
C VAL A 52 -8.18 3.07 0.95
N SER A 53 -9.10 2.65 0.08
CA SER A 53 -9.84 1.40 0.28
C SER A 53 -8.95 0.16 0.06
N GLU A 54 -9.21 -0.93 0.79
CA GLU A 54 -8.59 -2.24 0.52
C GLU A 54 -8.82 -2.69 -0.94
N THR A 55 -9.97 -2.32 -1.53
CA THR A 55 -10.30 -2.60 -2.93
C THR A 55 -9.35 -1.92 -3.91
N THR A 56 -8.94 -0.67 -3.64
CA THR A 56 -7.96 0.05 -4.46
C THR A 56 -6.63 -0.68 -4.49
N VAL A 57 -6.16 -1.14 -3.34
CA VAL A 57 -4.91 -1.90 -3.21
C VAL A 57 -5.04 -3.26 -3.92
N ARG A 58 -6.16 -3.97 -3.73
CA ARG A 58 -6.41 -5.27 -4.41
C ARG A 58 -6.42 -5.12 -5.92
N LYS A 59 -7.02 -4.07 -6.48
CA LYS A 59 -6.98 -3.80 -7.92
C LYS A 59 -5.54 -3.71 -8.42
N GLY A 60 -4.70 -2.93 -7.74
CA GLY A 60 -3.27 -2.88 -8.06
C GLY A 60 -2.58 -4.25 -7.97
N VAL A 61 -2.94 -5.07 -6.97
CA VAL A 61 -2.40 -6.44 -6.83
C VAL A 61 -2.83 -7.35 -7.99
N PHE A 62 -3.99 -7.15 -8.60
CA PHE A 62 -4.41 -7.89 -9.80
C PHE A 62 -3.84 -7.33 -11.10
N GLU A 63 -3.32 -6.09 -11.10
CA GLU A 63 -2.66 -5.46 -12.25
C GLU A 63 -1.19 -5.87 -12.41
N LEU A 64 -0.58 -6.46 -11.36
CA LEU A 64 0.77 -7.03 -11.33
C LEU A 64 0.76 -8.55 -11.56
#